data_AF-A0A4R8L3I5-F1
#
_entry.id   AF-A0A4R8L3I5-F1
#
_cell.length_a   1.000
_cell.length_b   1.000
_cell.length_c   1.000
_cell.angle_alpha   90.00
_cell.angle_beta   90.00
_cell.angle_gamma   90.00
#
_symmetry.space_group_name_H-M   'P 1'
#
loop_
_entity.id
_entity.type
_entity.pdbx_description
1 polymer ?
#
loop_
_entity_poly.entity_id
_entity_poly.type
_entity_poly.pdbx_seq_one_letter_code
_entity_poly.pdbx_strand_id
1 'polypeptide(L)'
;IEWSAVFDGYRRKPRAVMYSDLAKFMPASVRTFVQVEEVDLRKSRIALIRRLLDTHQMSEIGAALDTLTGHFSPDAALEHVLYTMKHPEFRPEPFTEPHTPMGIHGHTPDLRQYDAILGVSKA
;
A
#
# COMPACT_ATOMS: atom_id res chain seq x y z
N ILE A 1 20.45 2.50 -15.57
CA ILE A 1 19.50 2.27 -16.67
C ILE A 1 18.41 3.32 -16.52
N GLU A 2 18.13 4.09 -17.57
CA GLU A 2 17.06 5.10 -17.57
C GLU A 2 15.69 4.42 -17.66
N TRP A 3 15.22 3.89 -16.52
CA TRP A 3 14.04 3.06 -16.46
C TRP A 3 12.77 3.78 -16.92
N SER A 4 12.62 5.07 -16.66
CA SER A 4 11.47 5.86 -17.13
C SER A 4 11.35 5.84 -18.65
N ALA A 5 12.46 6.03 -19.37
CA ALA A 5 12.49 5.97 -20.84
C ALA A 5 12.21 4.55 -21.37
N VAL A 6 12.73 3.52 -20.69
CA VAL A 6 12.46 2.11 -21.03
C VAL A 6 10.97 1.81 -20.88
N PHE A 7 10.35 2.22 -19.78
CA PHE A 7 8.93 2.02 -19.52
C PHE A 7 8.03 2.88 -20.42
N ASP A 8 8.48 4.05 -20.88
CA ASP A 8 7.81 4.80 -21.95
C ASP A 8 7.80 4.04 -23.28
N GLY A 9 8.85 3.26 -23.55
CA GLY A 9 8.90 2.31 -24.67
C GLY A 9 7.87 1.19 -24.49
N TYR A 10 7.82 0.56 -23.32
CA TYR A 10 6.86 -0.50 -23.01
C TYR A 10 5.41 -0.01 -23.03
N ARG A 11 5.13 1.23 -22.62
CA ARG A 11 3.77 1.80 -22.70
C ARG A 11 3.26 1.85 -24.15
N ARG A 12 4.15 2.14 -25.12
CA ARG A 12 3.82 2.13 -26.55
C ARG A 12 3.71 0.72 -27.12
N LYS A 13 4.54 -0.21 -26.63
CA LYS A 13 4.56 -1.62 -27.08
C LYS A 13 4.59 -2.56 -25.86
N PRO A 14 3.45 -2.81 -25.20
CA PRO A 14 3.40 -3.58 -23.94
C PRO A 14 3.99 -4.98 -24.05
N ARG A 15 3.79 -5.65 -25.20
CA ARG A 15 4.35 -6.98 -25.48
C ARG A 15 5.88 -7.02 -25.46
N ALA A 16 6.56 -5.90 -25.70
CA ALA A 16 8.01 -5.84 -25.72
C ALA A 16 8.63 -6.20 -24.36
N VAL A 17 7.93 -5.97 -23.25
CA VAL A 17 8.44 -6.28 -21.90
C VAL A 17 8.70 -7.78 -21.70
N MET A 18 7.98 -8.66 -22.40
CA MET A 18 8.11 -10.11 -22.30
C MET A 18 9.47 -10.61 -22.84
N TYR A 19 10.01 -9.92 -23.84
CA TYR A 19 11.18 -10.35 -24.59
C TYR A 19 12.36 -9.39 -24.49
N SER A 20 12.24 -8.34 -23.68
CA SER A 20 13.26 -7.31 -23.58
C SER A 20 14.49 -7.81 -22.83
N ASP A 21 15.68 -7.64 -23.42
CA ASP A 21 16.94 -7.91 -22.71
C ASP A 21 17.09 -7.07 -21.45
N LEU A 22 16.59 -5.83 -21.48
CA LEU A 22 16.61 -4.94 -20.31
C LEU A 22 15.81 -5.51 -19.12
N ALA A 23 14.84 -6.39 -19.36
CA ALA A 23 14.05 -6.98 -18.28
C ALA A 23 14.89 -7.85 -17.34
N LYS A 24 16.01 -8.39 -17.81
CA LYS A 24 16.95 -9.19 -17.01
C LYS A 24 17.62 -8.36 -15.90
N PHE A 25 17.67 -7.03 -16.05
CA PHE A 25 18.26 -6.12 -15.08
C PHE A 25 17.23 -5.50 -14.11
N MET A 26 15.94 -5.80 -14.28
CA MET A 26 14.92 -5.42 -13.30
C MET A 26 15.01 -6.32 -12.06
N PRO A 27 14.60 -5.85 -10.88
CA PRO A 27 14.32 -6.73 -9.75
C PRO A 27 13.36 -7.84 -10.16
N ALA A 28 13.57 -9.05 -9.62
CA ALA A 28 12.82 -10.23 -10.04
C ALA A 28 11.29 -10.06 -9.84
N SER A 29 10.88 -9.45 -8.74
CA SER A 29 9.48 -9.12 -8.45
C SER A 29 8.88 -8.13 -9.44
N VAL A 30 9.60 -7.05 -9.79
CA VAL A 30 9.14 -6.10 -10.83
C VAL A 30 8.95 -6.81 -12.16
N ARG A 31 9.94 -7.62 -12.57
CA ARG A 31 9.88 -8.39 -13.82
C ARG A 31 8.67 -9.31 -13.85
N THR A 32 8.48 -10.14 -12.83
CA THR A 32 7.32 -11.05 -12.73
C THR A 32 6.00 -10.25 -12.69
N PHE A 33 5.98 -9.11 -12.02
CA PHE A 33 4.81 -8.25 -11.93
C PHE A 33 4.40 -7.70 -13.29
N VAL A 34 5.34 -7.26 -14.13
CA VAL A 34 5.02 -6.68 -15.46
C VAL A 34 4.93 -7.72 -16.58
N GLN A 35 5.54 -8.90 -16.42
CA GLN A 35 5.50 -9.99 -17.42
C GLN A 35 4.28 -10.92 -17.26
N VAL A 36 3.11 -10.33 -17.04
CA VAL A 36 1.83 -11.08 -16.99
C VAL A 36 1.33 -11.35 -18.40
N GLU A 37 0.71 -12.51 -18.64
CA GLU A 37 0.16 -12.88 -19.95
C GLU A 37 -1.03 -12.02 -20.39
N GLU A 38 -1.93 -11.74 -19.45
CA GLU A 38 -3.11 -10.90 -19.66
C GLU A 38 -2.68 -9.49 -20.07
N VAL A 39 -3.18 -9.03 -21.22
CA VAL A 39 -2.66 -7.87 -21.93
C VAL A 39 -3.06 -6.56 -21.25
N ASP A 40 -4.27 -6.47 -20.73
CA ASP A 40 -4.78 -5.23 -20.16
C ASP A 40 -4.21 -4.99 -18.75
N LEU A 41 -4.05 -6.05 -17.96
CA LEU A 41 -3.31 -6.06 -16.70
C LEU A 41 -1.83 -5.76 -16.92
N ARG A 42 -1.22 -6.29 -17.99
CA ARG A 42 0.15 -5.91 -18.36
C ARG A 42 0.26 -4.42 -18.63
N LYS A 43 -0.65 -3.85 -19.43
CA LYS A 43 -0.67 -2.40 -19.73
C LYS A 43 -0.84 -1.58 -18.47
N SER A 44 -1.77 -1.94 -17.59
CA SER A 44 -2.02 -1.21 -16.35
C SER A 44 -0.80 -1.24 -15.43
N ARG A 45 -0.16 -2.40 -15.28
CA ARG A 45 1.06 -2.55 -14.47
C ARG A 45 2.25 -1.80 -15.04
N ILE A 46 2.45 -1.82 -16.36
CA ILE A 46 3.51 -1.00 -17.01
C ILE A 46 3.26 0.49 -16.76
N ALA A 47 2.01 0.95 -16.90
CA ALA A 47 1.65 2.35 -16.65
C ALA A 47 1.87 2.74 -15.17
N LEU A 48 1.50 1.84 -14.24
CA LEU A 48 1.72 2.02 -12.81
C LEU A 48 3.21 2.18 -12.49
N ILE A 49 4.05 1.23 -12.91
CA ILE A 49 5.49 1.30 -12.66
C ILE A 49 6.09 2.56 -13.29
N ARG A 50 5.68 2.92 -14.52
CA ARG A 50 6.14 4.15 -15.17
C ARG A 50 5.84 5.38 -14.33
N ARG A 51 4.63 5.50 -13.79
CA ARG A 51 4.24 6.63 -12.92
C ARG A 51 5.05 6.62 -11.61
N LEU A 52 5.23 5.45 -11.00
CA LEU A 52 5.99 5.34 -9.75
C LEU A 52 7.46 5.71 -9.92
N LEU A 53 8.04 5.51 -11.10
CA LEU A 53 9.40 5.91 -11.42
C LEU A 53 9.62 7.45 -11.41
N ASP A 54 8.57 8.26 -11.35
CA ASP A 54 8.71 9.72 -11.17
C ASP A 54 9.13 10.09 -9.74
N THR A 55 8.79 9.25 -8.75
CA THR A 55 9.02 9.53 -7.31
C THR A 55 9.79 8.43 -6.56
N HIS A 56 9.99 7.28 -7.19
CA HIS A 56 10.63 6.10 -6.60
C HIS A 56 11.68 5.50 -7.53
N GLN A 57 12.73 4.94 -6.94
CA GLN A 57 13.73 4.19 -7.69
C GLN A 57 13.23 2.77 -7.98
N MET A 58 13.72 2.18 -9.08
CA MET A 58 13.39 0.80 -9.49
C MET A 58 13.64 -0.22 -8.36
N SER A 59 14.69 -0.03 -7.56
CA SER A 59 15.02 -0.89 -6.42
C SER A 59 13.97 -0.81 -5.29
N GLU A 60 13.47 0.39 -4.99
CA GLU A 60 12.42 0.60 -3.97
C GLU A 60 11.11 -0.07 -4.38
N ILE A 61 10.74 0.07 -5.65
CA ILE A 61 9.55 -0.58 -6.23
C ILE A 61 9.68 -2.11 -6.16
N GLY A 62 10.88 -2.65 -6.44
CA GLY A 62 11.16 -4.07 -6.29
C GLY A 62 11.00 -4.55 -4.86
N ALA A 63 11.61 -3.84 -3.89
CA ALA A 63 11.49 -4.19 -2.48
C ALA A 63 10.03 -4.15 -1.99
N ALA A 64 9.25 -3.16 -2.42
CA ALA A 64 7.83 -3.08 -2.08
C ALA A 64 7.03 -4.25 -2.68
N LEU A 65 7.30 -4.63 -3.94
CA LEU A 65 6.66 -5.79 -4.56
C LEU A 65 7.06 -7.12 -3.91
N ASP A 66 8.29 -7.24 -3.41
CA ASP A 66 8.73 -8.43 -2.66
C ASP A 66 7.87 -8.65 -1.41
N THR A 67 7.52 -7.57 -0.69
CA THR A 67 6.61 -7.65 0.48
C THR A 67 5.17 -8.02 0.11
N LEU A 68 4.78 -7.80 -1.14
CA LEU A 68 3.42 -8.08 -1.65
C LEU A 68 3.30 -9.46 -2.29
N THR A 69 4.31 -10.31 -2.14
CA THR A 69 4.27 -11.69 -2.65
C THR A 69 3.09 -12.45 -2.03
N GLY A 70 2.18 -12.95 -2.86
CA GLY A 70 0.97 -13.67 -2.40
C GLY A 70 -0.25 -12.80 -2.13
N HIS A 71 -0.14 -11.47 -2.25
CA HIS A 71 -1.31 -10.60 -2.19
C HIS A 71 -2.24 -10.81 -3.40
N PHE A 72 -3.55 -10.74 -3.16
CA PHE A 72 -4.57 -10.88 -4.22
C PHE A 72 -4.51 -9.75 -5.26
N SER A 73 -4.26 -8.51 -4.82
CA SER A 73 -4.12 -7.32 -5.68
C SER A 73 -2.87 -6.52 -5.29
N PRO A 74 -1.68 -6.94 -5.75
CA PRO A 74 -0.43 -6.24 -5.47
C PRO A 74 -0.38 -4.84 -6.10
N ASP A 75 -1.11 -4.63 -7.20
CA ASP A 75 -1.26 -3.35 -7.89
C ASP A 75 -1.97 -2.28 -7.05
N ALA A 76 -3.02 -2.65 -6.31
CA ALA A 76 -3.74 -1.73 -5.43
C ALA A 76 -2.97 -1.41 -4.14
N ALA A 77 -2.14 -2.34 -3.66
CA ALA A 77 -1.41 -2.20 -2.39
C ALA A 77 -0.04 -1.52 -2.54
N LEU A 78 0.54 -1.50 -3.75
CA LEU A 78 1.93 -1.08 -3.99
C LEU A 78 2.25 0.34 -3.51
N GLU A 79 1.38 1.31 -3.80
CA GLU A 79 1.58 2.70 -3.35
C GLU A 79 1.55 2.83 -1.84
N HIS A 80 0.64 2.10 -1.17
CA HIS A 80 0.55 2.11 0.28
C HIS A 80 1.82 1.54 0.93
N VAL A 81 2.32 0.41 0.40
CA VAL A 81 3.60 -0.16 0.88
C VAL A 81 4.75 0.81 0.67
N LEU A 82 4.87 1.40 -0.52
CA LEU A 82 5.91 2.39 -0.81
C LEU A 82 5.84 3.61 0.12
N TYR A 83 4.63 4.04 0.46
CA TYR A 83 4.41 5.11 1.42
C TYR A 83 4.88 4.72 2.82
N THR A 84 4.45 3.57 3.33
CA THR A 84 4.85 3.07 4.67
C THR A 84 6.36 2.86 4.78
N MET A 85 7.05 2.46 3.71
CA MET A 85 8.51 2.34 3.69
C MET A 85 9.22 3.69 3.85
N LYS A 86 8.66 4.78 3.31
CA LYS A 86 9.21 6.15 3.45
C LYS A 86 8.77 6.84 4.74
N HIS A 87 7.62 6.43 5.27
CA HIS A 87 6.98 7.01 6.43
C HIS A 87 6.75 5.92 7.48
N PRO A 88 7.80 5.55 8.25
CA PRO A 88 7.64 4.57 9.32
C PRO A 88 6.54 5.03 10.29
N GLU A 89 5.83 4.06 10.86
CA GLU A 89 4.68 4.31 11.74
C GLU A 89 5.00 5.40 12.75
N PHE A 90 4.29 6.51 12.65
CA PHE A 90 4.33 7.54 13.67
C PHE A 90 3.67 6.97 14.92
N ARG A 91 4.48 6.71 15.94
CA ARG A 91 4.02 6.31 17.27
C ARG A 91 4.08 7.54 18.16
N PRO A 92 3.01 8.34 18.25
CA PRO A 92 2.99 9.43 19.21
C PRO A 92 3.14 8.86 20.60
N GLU A 93 3.78 9.62 21.49
CA GLU A 93 3.70 9.30 22.91
C GLU A 93 2.22 9.25 23.32
N PRO A 94 1.80 8.26 24.13
CA PRO A 94 0.44 8.19 24.62
C PRO A 94 0.02 9.54 25.21
N PHE A 95 -1.09 10.09 24.72
CA PHE A 95 -1.61 11.35 25.24
C PHE A 95 -1.87 11.19 26.74
N THR A 96 -1.15 11.96 27.55
CA THR A 96 -1.32 11.98 29.00
C THR A 96 -2.34 13.04 29.33
N GLU A 97 -3.58 12.64 29.67
CA GLU A 97 -4.64 13.56 30.07
C GLU A 97 -4.60 13.79 31.59
N PRO A 98 -4.21 14.98 32.08
CA PRO A 98 -4.10 15.23 33.52
C PRO A 98 -5.46 15.57 34.18
N HIS A 99 -6.48 15.84 33.36
CA HIS A 99 -7.76 16.40 33.84
C HIS A 99 -8.84 15.34 34.07
N THR A 100 -8.67 14.14 33.53
CA THR A 100 -9.60 13.03 33.75
C THR A 100 -9.23 12.34 35.07
N PRO A 101 -10.14 12.24 36.05
CA PRO A 101 -9.85 11.53 37.29
C PRO A 101 -9.55 10.06 37.02
N MET A 102 -8.56 9.48 37.70
CA MET A 102 -8.13 8.09 37.52
C MET A 102 -9.28 7.07 37.64
N GLY A 103 -10.32 7.36 38.42
CA GLY A 103 -11.50 6.50 38.57
C GLY A 103 -12.42 6.42 37.33
N ILE A 104 -12.22 7.32 36.35
CA ILE A 104 -12.98 7.38 35.10
C ILE A 104 -12.15 6.81 33.93
N HIS A 105 -10.82 6.66 34.08
CA HIS A 105 -9.97 6.08 33.05
C HIS A 105 -10.38 4.65 32.73
N GLY A 106 -10.74 4.38 31.47
CA GLY A 106 -11.16 3.05 31.03
C GLY A 106 -12.49 2.59 31.65
N HIS A 107 -13.25 3.49 32.28
CA HIS A 107 -14.56 3.17 32.81
C HIS A 107 -15.54 2.97 31.66
N THR A 108 -16.08 1.75 31.54
CA THR A 108 -17.21 1.48 30.67
C THR A 108 -18.51 1.74 31.45
N PRO A 109 -19.26 2.81 31.16
CA PRO A 109 -20.47 3.13 31.91
C PRO A 109 -21.54 2.05 31.70
N ASP A 110 -22.21 1.65 32.78
CA ASP A 110 -23.38 0.78 32.71
C ASP A 110 -24.60 1.60 32.27
N LEU A 111 -24.93 1.51 30.98
CA LEU A 111 -26.03 2.26 30.37
C LEU A 111 -27.40 1.96 31.01
N ARG A 112 -27.56 0.79 31.67
CA ARG A 112 -28.81 0.44 32.36
C ARG A 112 -29.11 1.38 33.52
N GLN A 113 -28.07 1.96 34.13
CA GLN A 113 -28.24 2.95 35.20
C GLN A 113 -28.81 4.26 34.65
N TYR A 114 -28.36 4.68 33.47
CA TYR A 114 -28.92 5.83 32.77
C TYR A 114 -30.35 5.57 32.31
N ASP A 115 -30.62 4.40 31.74
CA ASP A 115 -31.96 3.98 31.30
C ASP A 115 -32.97 4.02 32.46
N ALA A 116 -32.56 3.56 33.65
CA ALA A 116 -33.39 3.62 34.86
C ALA A 116 -33.69 5.06 35.32
N ILE A 117 -32.73 5.97 35.23
CA ILE A 117 -32.91 7.40 35.56
C ILE A 117 -33.83 8.08 34.54
N LEU A 118 -33.70 7.72 33.26
CA LEU A 118 -34.50 8.28 32.17
C LEU A 118 -35.88 7.61 32.01
N GLY A 119 -36.19 6.59 32.82
CA GLY A 119 -37.45 5.86 32.74
C GLY A 119 -37.61 5.02 31.45
N VAL A 120 -36.50 4.71 30.78
CA VAL A 120 -36.48 3.91 29.55
C VAL A 120 -36.36 2.44 29.95
N SER A 121 -37.46 1.80 30.32
CA SER A 121 -37.50 0.33 30.41
C SER A 121 -37.61 -0.25 28.99
N LYS A 122 -36.62 -1.06 28.58
CA LYS A 122 -36.79 -1.94 27.42
C LYS A 122 -37.99 -2.86 27.70
N ALA A 123 -38.97 -2.82 26.81
CA ALA A 123 -40.05 -3.80 26.71
C ALA A 123 -39.49 -5.14 26.19
#